data_AF-A0AA37PFT2-F1
#
_entry.id   AF-A0AA37PFT2-F1
#
_cell.length_a   1.000
_cell.length_b   1.000
_cell.length_c   1.000
_cell.angle_alpha   90.00
_cell.angle_beta   90.00
_cell.angle_gamma   90.00
#
_symmetry.space_group_name_H-M   'P 1'
#
loop_
_entity.id
_entity.type
_entity.pdbx_description
1 polymer ?
#
loop_
_entity_poly.entity_id
_entity_poly.type
_entity_poly.pdbx_seq_one_letter_code
_entity_poly.pdbx_strand_id
1 'polypeptide(L)' 'MSPPCEAFPVSKLELHVQADVKGKKRKLPGGADVDLAKCALKEMTQYRCFVDNSKSRDSPVRCWPIHRLFRQ' A
#
# COMPACT_ATOMS: atom_id res chain seq x y z
N MET A 1 -6.12 -17.17 -0.97
CA MET A 1 -5.38 -16.75 0.24
C MET A 1 -4.11 -16.05 -0.23
N SER A 2 -3.76 -14.90 0.34
CA SER A 2 -2.49 -14.24 0.00
C SER A 2 -1.32 -15.06 0.55
N PRO A 3 -0.24 -15.29 -0.21
CA PRO A 3 0.92 -16.02 0.28
C PRO A 3 1.56 -15.27 1.47
N PRO A 4 2.29 -15.98 2.36
CA PRO A 4 3.05 -15.34 3.44
C PRO A 4 4.01 -14.30 2.85
N CYS A 5 3.83 -13.05 3.24
CA CYS A 5 4.77 -11.98 2.89
C CYS A 5 5.90 -12.00 3.92
N GLU A 6 7.14 -12.16 3.47
CA GLU A 6 8.31 -12.00 4.32
C GLU A 6 8.41 -10.54 4.78
N ALA A 7 8.48 -10.32 6.09
CA ALA A 7 8.71 -8.99 6.65
C ALA A 7 10.20 -8.66 6.57
N PHE A 8 10.53 -7.52 5.96
CA PHE A 8 11.89 -7.01 5.86
C PHE A 8 11.94 -5.52 6.24
N PRO A 9 13.08 -5.02 6.75
CA PRO A 9 13.21 -3.61 7.09
C PRO A 9 13.12 -2.72 5.83
N VAL A 10 12.56 -1.52 5.98
CA VAL A 10 12.34 -0.56 4.87
C VAL A 10 13.62 -0.25 4.10
N SER A 11 14.79 -0.27 4.77
CA SER A 11 16.10 -0.08 4.14
C SER A 11 16.44 -1.12 3.08
N LYS A 12 15.80 -2.30 3.08
CA LYS A 12 15.99 -3.36 2.08
C LYS A 12 14.96 -3.34 0.94
N LEU A 13 14.08 -2.34 0.90
CA LEU A 13 13.01 -2.24 -0.10
C LEU A 13 13.55 -2.20 -1.54
N GLU A 14 14.63 -1.46 -1.77
CA GLU A 14 15.27 -1.35 -3.10
C GLU A 14 15.78 -2.69 -3.61
N LEU A 15 16.21 -3.59 -2.73
CA LEU A 15 16.66 -4.92 -3.11
C LEU A 15 15.48 -5.87 -3.35
N HIS A 16 14.52 -5.88 -2.42
CA HIS A 16 13.38 -6.81 -2.50
C HIS A 16 12.42 -6.49 -3.65
N VAL A 17 12.29 -5.22 -4.07
CA VAL A 17 11.43 -4.86 -5.21
C VAL A 17 11.95 -5.43 -6.53
N GLN A 18 13.27 -5.64 -6.64
CA GLN A 18 13.90 -6.22 -7.83
C GLN A 18 13.80 -7.74 -7.85
N ALA A 19 13.49 -8.38 -6.72
CA ALA A 19 13.51 -9.83 -6.58
C ALA A 19 12.15 -10.47 -6.88
N ASP A 20 12.15 -11.69 -7.40
CA ASP A 20 10.98 -12.54 -7.54
C ASP A 20 10.70 -13.28 -6.21
N VAL A 21 9.64 -14.08 -6.20
CA VAL A 21 9.25 -14.89 -5.02
C VAL A 21 10.31 -15.93 -4.63
N LYS A 22 11.34 -16.15 -5.44
CA LYS A 22 12.48 -17.05 -5.18
C LYS A 22 13.77 -16.28 -4.87
N GLY A 23 13.71 -14.95 -4.73
CA GLY A 23 14.86 -14.09 -4.47
C GLY A 23 15.73 -13.77 -5.70
N LYS A 24 15.35 -14.21 -6.90
CA LYS A 24 16.09 -13.91 -8.14
C LYS A 24 15.68 -12.57 -8.72
N LYS A 25 16.62 -11.86 -9.34
CA LYS A 25 16.32 -10.60 -10.04
C LYS A 25 15.26 -10.82 -11.13
N ARG A 26 14.17 -10.06 -11.06
CA ARG A 26 13.06 -10.10 -12.01
C ARG A 26 13.49 -9.49 -13.34
N LYS A 27 13.05 -10.10 -14.44
CA LYS A 27 13.11 -9.49 -15.77
C LYS A 27 11.92 -8.55 -15.92
N LEU A 28 12.18 -7.25 -15.91
CA LEU A 28 11.19 -6.22 -16.19
C LEU A 28 11.09 -5.99 -17.71
N PRO A 29 9.91 -5.60 -18.22
CA PRO A 29 9.79 -5.15 -19.60
C PRO A 29 10.72 -3.95 -19.82
N GLY A 30 11.67 -4.08 -20.74
CA GLY A 30 12.72 -3.08 -20.99
C GLY A 30 14.07 -3.38 -20.32
N GLY A 31 14.19 -4.45 -19.52
CA GLY A 31 15.47 -4.92 -18.96
C GLY A 31 16.12 -4.03 -17.90
N ALA A 32 15.54 -2.87 -17.59
CA ALA A 32 15.99 -1.96 -16.55
C ALA A 32 15.46 -2.35 -15.18
N ASP A 33 16.18 -1.94 -14.13
CA ASP A 33 15.80 -2.15 -12.73
C ASP A 33 14.61 -1.24 -12.35
N VAL A 34 13.80 -1.68 -11.38
CA VAL A 34 12.73 -0.83 -10.82
C VAL A 34 13.37 0.39 -10.17
N ASP A 35 13.15 1.56 -10.75
CA ASP A 35 13.52 2.83 -10.15
C ASP A 35 12.36 3.33 -9.27
N LEU A 36 12.50 3.17 -7.96
CA LEU A 36 11.47 3.61 -7.00
C LEU A 36 11.22 5.11 -7.04
N ALA A 37 12.21 5.93 -7.43
CA ALA A 37 12.03 7.38 -7.55
C ALA A 37 11.14 7.75 -8.75
N LYS A 38 11.09 6.89 -9.78
CA LYS A 38 10.19 7.03 -10.93
C LYS A 38 8.81 6.41 -10.70
N CYS A 39 8.63 5.63 -9.64
CA CYS A 39 7.31 5.14 -9.27
C CYS A 39 6.46 6.30 -8.74
N ALA A 40 5.46 6.73 -9.53
CA ALA A 40 4.49 7.70 -9.09
C ALA A 40 3.66 7.12 -7.92
N LEU A 41 4.03 7.46 -6.69
CA LEU A 41 3.25 7.14 -5.51
C LEU A 41 2.03 8.07 -5.50
N LYS A 42 0.88 7.52 -5.85
CA LYS A 42 -0.37 8.29 -5.84
C LYS A 42 -0.99 8.19 -4.46
N GLU A 43 -1.50 9.31 -3.98
CA GLU A 43 -2.20 9.39 -2.71
C GLU A 43 -3.66 9.78 -2.94
N MET A 44 -4.56 9.19 -2.14
CA MET A 44 -5.93 9.64 -2.04
C MET A 44 -6.33 9.72 -0.58
N THR A 45 -6.86 10.87 -0.20
CA THR A 45 -7.52 11.04 1.09
C THR A 45 -8.93 10.48 0.97
N GLN A 46 -9.25 9.49 1.80
CA GLN A 46 -10.60 8.99 2.02
C GLN A 46 -11.04 9.33 3.44
N TYR A 47 -12.34 9.26 3.71
CA TYR A 47 -12.86 9.42 5.06
C TYR A 47 -13.47 8.11 5.52
N ARG A 48 -13.10 7.67 6.72
CA ARG A 48 -13.76 6.55 7.38
C ARG A 48 -14.65 7.10 8.47
N CYS A 49 -15.95 6.86 8.30
CA CYS A 49 -16.98 7.34 9.20
C CYS A 49 -17.55 6.20 10.04
N PHE A 50 -17.85 6.50 11.30
CA PHE A 50 -18.54 5.61 12.21
C PHE A 50 -19.69 6.34 12.87
N VAL A 51 -20.81 5.64 13.04
CA VAL A 51 -21.96 6.10 13.82
C VAL A 51 -21.74 5.64 15.26
N ASP A 52 -21.65 6.57 16.21
CA ASP A 52 -21.34 6.24 17.62
C ASP A 52 -22.34 5.24 18.21
N ASN A 53 -23.64 5.43 17.94
CA ASN A 53 -24.72 4.53 18.33
C ASN A 53 -25.64 4.23 17.14
N SER A 54 -25.42 3.09 16.49
CA SER A 54 -26.20 2.67 15.31
C SER A 54 -27.68 2.40 15.56
N LYS A 55 -28.12 2.33 16.83
CA LYS A 55 -29.53 2.10 17.20
C LYS A 55 -30.34 3.38 17.36
N SER A 56 -29.68 4.55 17.49
CA SER A 56 -30.34 5.85 17.59
C SER A 56 -30.29 6.58 16.26
N ARG A 57 -31.44 7.10 15.80
CA ARG A 57 -31.55 7.86 14.55
C ARG A 57 -30.74 9.17 14.57
N ASP A 58 -30.64 9.80 15.75
CA ASP A 58 -29.95 11.09 15.92
C ASP A 58 -28.50 10.93 16.42
N SER A 59 -27.92 9.73 16.28
CA SER A 59 -26.55 9.49 16.70
C SER A 59 -25.57 10.33 15.85
N PRO A 60 -24.58 10.99 16.49
CA PRO A 60 -23.54 11.68 15.75
C PRO A 60 -22.71 10.70 14.91
N VAL A 61 -22.26 11.19 13.76
CA VAL A 61 -21.33 10.48 12.86
C VAL A 61 -19.96 11.13 13.00
N ARG A 62 -18.94 10.34 13.32
CA ARG A 62 -17.56 10.79 13.40
C ARG A 62 -16.77 10.24 12.22
N CYS A 63 -16.08 11.12 11.51
CA CYS A 63 -15.26 10.76 10.37
C CYS A 63 -13.81 11.16 10.62
N TRP A 64 -12.87 10.33 10.17
CA TRP A 64 -11.43 10.63 10.21
C TRP A 64 -10.80 10.42 8.83
N PRO A 65 -9.83 11.26 8.46
CA PRO A 65 -9.12 11.10 7.20
C PRO A 65 -8.25 9.84 7.25
N ILE A 66 -8.24 9.12 6.14
CA ILE A 66 -7.37 7.97 5.88
C ILE A 66 -6.66 8.23 4.56
N HIS A 67 -5.33 8.31 4.64
CA HIS A 67 -4.47 8.42 3.48
C HIS A 67 -4.23 7.01 2.91
N ARG A 68 -4.66 6.80 1.68
CA ARG A 68 -4.36 5.57 0.94
C ARG A 68 -3.30 5.86 -0.11
N LEU A 69 -2.22 5.08 -0.06
CA LEU A 69 -1.12 5.13 -1.01
C LEU A 69 -1.29 4.01 -2.02
N PHE A 70 -1.13 4.32 -3.31
CA PHE A 70 -1.24 3.34 -4.38
C PHE A 70 -0.09 3.44 -5.38
N ARG A 71 0.16 2.28 -6.01
CA ARG A 71 1.06 2.13 -7.16
C ARG A 71 0.19 1.85 -8.40
N GLN A 72 0.58 2.39 -9.55
CA GLN A 72 -0.05 2.11 -10.85
C GLN A 72 0.67 0.96 -11.56
#